data_AF-A0A522T5A3-F1
#
_entry.id   AF-A0A522T5A3-F1
#
_cell.length_a   1.000
_cell.length_b   1.000
_cell.length_c   1.000
_cell.angle_alpha   90.00
_cell.angle_beta   90.00
_cell.angle_gamma   90.00
#
_symmetry.space_group_name_H-M   'P 1'
#
loop_
_entity.id
_entity.type
_entity.pdbx_description
1 polymer ?
#
loop_
_entity_poly.entity_id
_entity_poly.type
_entity_poly.pdbx_seq_one_letter_code
_entity_poly.pdbx_strand_id
1 'polypeptide(L)'
;METRLKMKPKRKHLGKNVAKIRLFRGMKQWTLGQELGMTQQEISDLEKEEEIPDDMLEKISDVLGISVDGIKNFDEQAVIYNINHYNDIHDNTYHTGSGTQIFNEPSEKIAQLYERLLDILEIEKRKLKD
;
A
#
# COMPACT_ATOMS: atom_id res chain seq x y z
N MET A 1 1.30 -49.33 -6.74
CA MET A 1 0.74 -48.21 -7.53
C MET A 1 0.86 -46.97 -6.68
N GLU A 2 1.92 -46.18 -6.86
CA GLU A 2 2.10 -44.93 -6.11
C GLU A 2 1.16 -43.87 -6.70
N THR A 3 0.12 -43.54 -5.95
CA THR A 3 -0.73 -42.38 -6.22
C THR A 3 0.09 -41.12 -5.98
N ARG A 4 0.71 -40.59 -7.05
CA ARG A 4 1.22 -39.20 -7.04
C ARG A 4 0.05 -38.29 -6.69
N LEU A 5 0.03 -37.78 -5.45
CA LEU A 5 -0.76 -36.63 -5.05
C LEU A 5 -0.38 -35.47 -5.98
N LYS A 6 -1.17 -35.28 -7.04
CA LYS A 6 -1.12 -34.06 -7.83
C LYS A 6 -1.61 -32.95 -6.91
N MET A 7 -0.68 -32.25 -6.25
CA MET A 7 -0.98 -30.96 -5.62
C MET A 7 -1.57 -30.08 -6.71
N LYS A 8 -2.89 -29.91 -6.71
CA LYS A 8 -3.52 -28.88 -7.53
C LYS A 8 -2.91 -27.56 -7.06
N PRO A 9 -2.32 -26.74 -7.95
CA PRO A 9 -1.88 -25.42 -7.55
C PRO A 9 -3.08 -24.75 -6.90
N LYS A 10 -2.90 -24.28 -5.66
CA LYS A 10 -3.95 -23.60 -4.91
C LYS A 10 -4.33 -22.39 -5.75
N ARG A 11 -5.44 -22.47 -6.48
CA ARG A 11 -5.92 -21.39 -7.33
C ARG A 11 -6.07 -20.17 -6.43
N LYS A 12 -5.39 -19.09 -6.81
CA LYS A 12 -5.38 -17.86 -6.03
C LYS A 12 -6.71 -17.18 -6.28
N HIS A 13 -7.46 -16.94 -5.22
CA HIS A 13 -8.78 -16.36 -5.29
C HIS A 13 -8.62 -14.84 -5.40
N LEU A 14 -8.79 -14.30 -6.62
CA LEU A 14 -8.49 -12.90 -6.92
C LEU A 14 -9.39 -11.94 -6.14
N GLY A 15 -10.69 -12.25 -5.98
CA GLY A 15 -11.60 -11.45 -5.16
C GLY A 15 -11.14 -11.29 -3.70
N LYS A 16 -10.63 -12.37 -3.08
CA LYS A 16 -10.08 -12.31 -1.71
C LYS A 16 -8.79 -11.49 -1.64
N ASN A 17 -7.96 -11.53 -2.67
CA ASN A 17 -6.77 -10.69 -2.74
C ASN A 17 -7.16 -9.21 -2.82
N VAL A 18 -8.11 -8.86 -3.70
CA VAL A 18 -8.67 -7.50 -3.80
C VAL A 18 -9.23 -7.04 -2.46
N ALA A 19 -10.03 -7.87 -1.78
CA ALA A 19 -10.59 -7.54 -0.46
C ALA A 19 -9.50 -7.22 0.58
N LYS A 20 -8.45 -8.04 0.66
CA LYS A 20 -7.33 -7.84 1.59
C LYS A 20 -6.55 -6.58 1.27
N ILE A 21 -6.19 -6.37 0.00
CA ILE A 21 -5.46 -5.17 -0.44
C ILE A 21 -6.27 -3.92 -0.12
N ARG A 22 -7.57 -3.93 -0.43
CA ARG A 22 -8.49 -2.82 -0.11
C ARG A 22 -8.49 -2.51 1.40
N LEU A 23 -8.56 -3.54 2.23
CA LEU A 23 -8.51 -3.38 3.70
C LEU A 23 -7.16 -2.83 4.18
N PHE A 24 -6.04 -3.31 3.64
CA PHE A 24 -4.71 -2.76 3.94
C PHE A 24 -4.57 -1.30 3.53
N ARG A 25 -5.28 -0.86 2.49
CA ARG A 25 -5.39 0.55 2.08
C ARG A 25 -6.37 1.36 2.94
N GLY A 26 -7.04 0.77 3.93
CA GLY A 26 -8.03 1.45 4.77
C GLY A 26 -9.30 1.85 4.00
N MET A 27 -9.54 1.26 2.83
CA MET A 27 -10.62 1.65 1.93
C MET A 27 -11.90 0.82 2.21
N LYS A 28 -13.07 1.46 2.25
CA LYS A 28 -14.36 0.76 2.37
C LYS A 28 -14.83 0.24 1.01
N GLN A 29 -15.65 -0.82 0.98
CA GLN A 29 -16.23 -1.33 -0.27
C GLN A 29 -17.05 -0.26 -1.01
N TRP A 30 -17.81 0.56 -0.28
CA TRP A 30 -18.52 1.70 -0.87
C TRP A 30 -17.56 2.66 -1.58
N THR A 31 -16.41 2.99 -0.98
CA THR A 31 -15.41 3.88 -1.57
C THR A 31 -14.83 3.29 -2.85
N LEU A 32 -14.43 2.01 -2.84
CA LEU A 32 -13.95 1.33 -4.04
C LEU A 32 -15.04 1.29 -5.14
N GLY A 33 -16.28 1.07 -4.74
CA GLY A 33 -17.43 1.11 -5.64
C GLY A 33 -17.59 2.48 -6.30
N GLN A 34 -17.53 3.57 -5.54
CA GLN A 34 -17.63 4.92 -6.09
C GLN A 34 -16.56 5.22 -7.15
N GLU A 35 -15.30 4.82 -6.90
CA GLU A 35 -14.20 5.00 -7.85
C GLU A 35 -14.37 4.14 -9.12
N LEU A 36 -14.97 2.95 -9.00
CA LEU A 36 -15.23 2.04 -10.12
C LEU A 36 -16.59 2.25 -10.80
N GLY A 37 -17.42 3.17 -10.30
CA GLY A 37 -18.81 3.34 -10.77
C GLY A 37 -19.73 2.17 -10.44
N MET A 38 -19.42 1.42 -9.38
CA MET A 38 -20.14 0.23 -8.92
C MET A 38 -20.77 0.47 -7.54
N THR A 39 -21.81 -0.29 -7.23
CA THR A 39 -22.43 -0.32 -5.90
C THR A 39 -21.58 -1.12 -4.91
N GLN A 40 -21.78 -0.88 -3.61
CA GLN A 40 -21.11 -1.67 -2.57
C GLN A 40 -21.45 -3.17 -2.65
N GLN A 41 -22.66 -3.52 -3.08
CA GLN A 41 -23.07 -4.92 -3.25
C GLN A 41 -22.29 -5.58 -4.39
N GLU A 42 -22.15 -4.91 -5.53
CA GLU A 42 -21.35 -5.42 -6.66
C GLU A 42 -19.88 -5.60 -6.29
N ILE A 43 -19.30 -4.69 -5.50
CA ILE A 43 -17.94 -4.89 -4.95
C ILE A 43 -17.90 -6.09 -4.00
N SER A 44 -18.90 -6.24 -3.13
CA SER A 44 -18.96 -7.40 -2.23
C SER A 44 -19.06 -8.72 -2.98
N ASP A 45 -19.73 -8.75 -4.12
CA ASP A 45 -19.86 -9.97 -4.91
C ASP A 45 -18.59 -10.22 -5.72
N LEU A 46 -17.98 -9.18 -6.29
CA LEU A 46 -16.66 -9.25 -6.92
C LEU A 46 -15.58 -9.80 -5.96
N GLU A 47 -15.58 -9.40 -4.69
CA GLU A 47 -14.64 -9.91 -3.68
C GLU A 47 -14.83 -11.40 -3.36
N LYS A 48 -16.00 -11.97 -3.66
CA LYS A 48 -16.30 -13.41 -3.49
C LYS A 48 -15.97 -14.24 -4.74
N GLU A 49 -15.68 -13.59 -5.87
CA GLU A 49 -15.32 -14.29 -7.11
C GLU A 49 -13.88 -14.80 -7.08
N GLU A 50 -13.70 -16.04 -7.51
CA GLU A 50 -12.38 -16.69 -7.57
C GLU A 50 -11.51 -16.08 -8.68
N GLU A 51 -12.15 -15.72 -9.80
CA GLU A 51 -11.55 -15.13 -10.99
C GLU A 51 -12.17 -13.76 -11.25
N ILE A 52 -11.39 -12.82 -11.76
CA ILE A 52 -11.86 -11.48 -12.14
C ILE A 52 -11.34 -11.20 -13.56
N PRO A 53 -12.20 -10.72 -14.48
CA PRO A 53 -11.78 -10.33 -15.82
C PRO A 53 -10.59 -9.34 -15.80
N ASP A 54 -9.64 -9.50 -16.73
CA ASP A 54 -8.41 -8.70 -16.74
C ASP A 54 -8.69 -7.19 -16.88
N ASP A 55 -9.70 -6.79 -17.65
CA ASP A 55 -10.13 -5.40 -17.81
C ASP A 55 -10.65 -4.78 -16.51
N MET A 56 -11.35 -5.58 -15.69
CA MET A 56 -11.77 -5.17 -14.37
C MET A 56 -10.60 -5.13 -13.39
N LEU A 57 -9.68 -6.09 -13.49
CA LEU A 57 -8.50 -6.15 -12.64
C LEU A 57 -7.59 -4.94 -12.88
N GLU A 58 -7.44 -4.48 -14.12
CA GLU A 58 -6.71 -3.26 -14.48
C GLU A 58 -7.30 -2.03 -13.77
N LYS A 59 -8.62 -1.82 -13.87
CA LYS A 59 -9.31 -0.72 -13.19
C LYS A 59 -9.13 -0.76 -11.68
N ILE A 60 -9.26 -1.95 -11.08
CA ILE A 60 -9.03 -2.15 -9.64
C ILE A 60 -7.58 -1.82 -9.28
N SER A 61 -6.63 -2.22 -10.13
CA SER A 61 -5.20 -1.98 -9.92
C SER A 61 -4.86 -0.50 -9.92
N ASP A 62 -5.48 0.27 -10.81
CA ASP A 62 -5.34 1.73 -10.90
C ASP A 62 -5.88 2.42 -9.64
N VAL A 63 -7.09 2.06 -9.21
CA VAL A 63 -7.73 2.65 -8.02
C VAL A 63 -6.99 2.29 -6.74
N LEU A 64 -6.52 1.04 -6.61
CA LEU A 64 -5.78 0.57 -5.43
C LEU A 64 -4.31 0.99 -5.46
N GLY A 65 -3.80 1.54 -6.57
CA GLY A 65 -2.42 1.97 -6.74
C GLY A 65 -1.42 0.82 -6.57
N ILE A 66 -1.73 -0.33 -7.15
CA ILE A 66 -0.88 -1.54 -7.16
C ILE A 66 -0.90 -2.14 -8.58
N SER A 67 0.13 -2.86 -8.99
CA SER A 67 0.10 -3.55 -10.27
C SER A 67 -0.90 -4.71 -10.30
N VAL A 68 -1.44 -5.01 -11.49
CA VAL A 68 -2.24 -6.22 -11.77
C VAL A 68 -1.52 -7.48 -11.28
N ASP A 69 -0.21 -7.58 -11.53
CA ASP A 69 0.60 -8.70 -11.05
C ASP A 69 0.67 -8.74 -9.52
N GLY A 70 0.75 -7.58 -8.85
CA GLY A 70 0.70 -7.48 -7.40
C GLY A 70 -0.62 -8.01 -6.81
N ILE A 71 -1.75 -7.82 -7.49
CA ILE A 71 -3.04 -8.41 -7.09
C ILE A 71 -3.05 -9.93 -7.31
N LYS A 72 -2.60 -10.39 -8.48
CA LYS A 72 -2.55 -11.82 -8.84
C LYS A 72 -1.59 -12.60 -7.92
N ASN A 73 -0.48 -11.98 -7.55
CA ASN A 73 0.56 -12.59 -6.73
C ASN A 73 0.53 -12.21 -5.25
N PHE A 74 -0.51 -11.50 -4.83
CA PHE A 74 -0.66 -11.04 -3.45
C PHE A 74 -0.48 -12.18 -2.44
N ASP A 75 0.43 -11.95 -1.49
CA ASP A 75 0.69 -12.83 -0.35
C ASP A 75 0.62 -12.01 0.93
N GLU A 76 -0.44 -12.25 1.70
CA GLU A 76 -0.69 -11.59 2.97
C GLU A 76 0.45 -11.81 3.98
N GLN A 77 1.05 -13.01 4.01
CA GLN A 77 2.13 -13.31 4.94
C GLN A 77 3.39 -12.53 4.59
N ALA A 78 3.71 -12.42 3.30
CA ALA A 78 4.82 -11.60 2.84
C ALA A 78 4.62 -10.12 3.18
N VAL A 79 3.40 -9.61 3.05
CA VAL A 79 3.07 -8.22 3.41
C VAL A 79 3.22 -8.00 4.93
N ILE A 80 2.65 -8.87 5.76
CA ILE A 80 2.76 -8.76 7.22
C ILE A 80 4.23 -8.86 7.67
N TYR A 81 4.99 -9.81 7.11
CA TYR A 81 6.42 -9.94 7.37
C TYR A 81 7.16 -8.64 7.09
N ASN A 82 6.94 -8.05 5.91
CA ASN A 82 7.59 -6.80 5.52
C ASN A 82 7.19 -5.62 6.41
N ILE A 83 5.92 -5.51 6.82
CA ILE A 83 5.46 -4.45 7.72
C ILE A 83 6.16 -4.56 9.08
N ASN A 84 6.23 -5.77 9.64
CA ASN A 84 6.89 -6.00 10.92
C ASN A 84 8.39 -5.68 10.86
N HIS A 85 9.08 -6.11 9.79
CA HIS A 85 10.51 -5.85 9.61
C HIS A 85 10.80 -4.38 9.30
N TYR A 86 9.91 -3.69 8.56
CA TYR A 86 10.06 -2.26 8.31
C TYR A 86 9.96 -1.46 9.61
N ASN A 87 9.03 -1.82 10.49
CA ASN A 87 8.92 -1.19 11.81
C ASN A 87 10.14 -1.49 12.69
N ASP A 88 10.69 -2.71 12.65
CA ASP A 88 11.94 -3.05 13.35
C ASP A 88 13.17 -2.26 12.82
N ILE A 89 13.23 -1.95 11.52
CA ILE A 89 14.32 -1.16 10.93
C ILE A 89 14.23 0.33 11.34
N HIS A 90 13.03 0.85 11.59
CA HIS A 90 12.84 2.21 12.10
C HIS A 90 13.09 2.33 13.61
N ASP A 91 12.89 1.25 14.37
CA ASP A 91 13.13 1.23 15.82
C ASP A 91 14.55 0.75 16.18
N ASN A 92 15.25 0.06 15.26
CA ASN A 92 16.63 -0.36 15.42
C ASN A 92 17.48 0.19 14.28
N THR A 93 18.33 1.16 14.63
CA THR A 93 19.54 1.50 13.87
C THR A 93 20.40 0.23 13.71
N TYR A 94 20.16 -0.52 12.64
CA TYR A 94 20.95 -1.70 12.32
C TYR A 94 22.36 -1.28 11.90
N HIS A 95 23.28 -1.30 12.87
CA HIS A 95 24.70 -1.49 12.65
C HIS A 95 24.91 -2.79 11.85
N THR A 96 24.99 -2.69 10.52
CA THR A 96 25.60 -3.71 9.68
C THR A 96 26.86 -3.11 9.05
N GLY A 97 28.00 -3.77 9.30
CA GLY A 97 29.31 -3.30 8.89
C GLY A 97 29.42 -2.99 7.40
N SER A 98 30.26 -1.99 7.09
CA SER A 98 30.58 -1.45 5.77
C SER A 98 29.53 -0.50 5.16
N GLY A 99 29.74 0.80 5.43
CA GLY A 99 29.18 1.91 4.67
C GLY A 99 27.90 2.48 5.27
N THR A 100 28.04 3.41 6.21
CA THR A 100 26.94 4.22 6.75
C THR A 100 26.29 5.02 5.61
N GLN A 101 25.25 4.47 4.98
CA GLN A 101 24.31 5.28 4.21
C GLN A 101 23.42 5.97 5.23
N ILE A 102 23.81 7.19 5.62
CA ILE A 102 22.92 8.10 6.34
C ILE A 102 21.80 8.41 5.34
N PHE A 103 20.69 7.68 5.42
CA PHE A 103 19.46 8.15 4.82
C PHE A 103 19.07 9.38 5.63
N ASN A 104 19.28 10.57 5.07
CA ASN A 104 18.80 11.81 5.69
C ASN A 104 17.30 11.61 5.96
N GLU A 105 16.97 11.51 7.24
CA GLU A 105 15.63 11.30 7.75
C GLU A 105 14.66 12.25 7.06
N PRO A 106 13.60 11.75 6.39
CA PRO A 106 12.58 12.59 5.79
C PRO A 106 12.01 13.61 6.80
N SER A 107 11.96 13.24 8.08
CA SER A 107 11.54 14.10 9.19
C SER A 107 12.44 15.32 9.38
N GLU A 108 13.76 15.21 9.19
CA GLU A 108 14.70 16.32 9.31
C GLU A 108 14.54 17.31 8.16
N LYS A 109 14.31 16.81 6.93
CA LYS A 109 13.97 17.67 5.78
C LYS A 109 12.62 18.36 5.97
N ILE A 110 11.63 17.66 6.52
CA ILE A 110 10.32 18.23 6.84
C ILE A 110 10.46 19.31 7.92
N ALA A 111 11.23 19.06 8.99
CA ALA A 111 11.51 20.04 10.03
C ALA A 111 12.20 21.31 9.47
N GLN A 112 13.20 21.15 8.61
CA GLN A 112 13.87 22.27 7.95
C GLN A 112 12.92 23.08 7.05
N LEU A 113 11.98 22.43 6.36
CA LEU A 113 10.95 23.12 5.57
C LEU A 113 10.00 23.92 6.47
N TYR A 114 9.63 23.39 7.63
CA TYR A 114 8.80 24.09 8.62
C TYR A 114 9.50 25.31 9.21
N GLU A 115 10.76 25.17 9.64
CA GLU A 115 11.56 26.30 10.16
C GLU A 115 11.68 27.41 9.11
N ARG A 116 11.98 27.04 7.86
CA ARG A 116 12.09 28.01 6.75
C ARG A 116 10.76 28.71 6.44
N LEU A 117 9.63 28.02 6.59
CA LEU A 117 8.31 28.62 6.45
C LEU A 117 8.04 29.64 7.56
N LEU A 118 8.40 29.33 8.80
CA LEU A 118 8.26 30.24 9.94
C LEU A 118 9.10 31.52 9.75
N ASP A 119 10.35 31.38 9.30
CA ASP A 119 11.22 32.52 8.99
C ASP A 119 10.61 33.46 7.94
N ILE A 120 10.07 32.88 6.86
CA ILE A 120 9.41 33.66 5.79
C ILE A 120 8.20 34.42 6.35
N LEU A 121 7.37 33.76 7.16
CA LEU A 121 6.19 34.38 7.78
C LEU A 121 6.57 35.52 8.73
N GLU A 122 7.65 35.38 9.50
CA GLU A 122 8.15 36.46 10.35
C GLU A 122 8.63 37.66 9.54
N ILE A 123 9.35 37.42 8.44
CA ILE A 123 9.83 38.48 7.55
C ILE A 123 8.65 39.24 6.94
N GLU A 124 7.62 38.54 6.46
CA GLU A 124 6.42 39.15 5.90
C GLU A 124 5.64 39.96 6.95
N LYS A 125 5.51 39.44 8.18
CA LYS A 125 4.85 40.17 9.27
C LYS A 125 5.57 41.45 9.66
N ARG A 126 6.90 41.50 9.54
CA ARG A 126 7.69 42.73 9.76
C ARG A 126 7.46 43.74 8.64
N LYS A 127 7.43 43.29 7.38
CA LYS A 127 7.11 44.14 6.22
C LYS A 127 5.70 44.74 6.24
N LEU A 128 4.75 44.11 6.92
CA LEU A 128 3.37 44.60 7.09
C LEU A 128 3.21 45.57 8.28
N LYS A 129 4.26 45.79 9.08
CA LYS A 129 4.26 46.70 10.24
C LYS A 129 4.99 48.02 9.99
N ASP A 130 5.67 48.14 8.86
CA ASP A 130 6.22 49.38 8.31
C ASP A 130 5.26 49.96 7.25
#